data_AF-A0A953P3G4-F1
#
_entry.id   AF-A0A953P3G4-F1
#
_cell.length_a   1.000
_cell.length_b   1.000
_cell.length_c   1.000
_cell.angle_alpha   90.00
_cell.angle_beta   90.00
_cell.angle_gamma   90.00
#
_symmetry.space_group_name_H-M   'P 1'
#
loop_
_entity.id
_entity.type
_entity.pdbx_description
1 polymer ?
#
loop_
_entity_poly.entity_id
_entity_poly.type
_entity_poly.pdbx_seq_one_letter_code
_entity_poly.pdbx_strand_id
1 'polypeptide(L)' 'MTLLEVTYALRAPLSMDELRRIAQFANTYGLRRFRVDEANHLLSFEYDGSRLRETQVAQVLGKAGVAVKHRIN' A
#
# COMPACT_ATOMS: atom_id res chain seq x y z
N MET A 1 1.57 19.43 7.25
CA MET A 1 1.35 17.98 7.05
C MET A 1 1.69 17.69 5.60
N THR A 2 2.58 16.75 5.33
CA THR A 2 3.08 16.47 3.97
C THR A 2 2.37 15.25 3.43
N LEU A 3 1.58 15.42 2.38
CA LEU A 3 0.89 14.31 1.75
C LEU A 3 1.78 13.67 0.70
N LEU A 4 2.02 12.38 0.83
CA LEU A 4 2.80 11.59 -0.12
C LEU A 4 1.96 10.45 -0.67
N GLU A 5 2.27 10.07 -1.91
CA GLU A 5 1.68 8.92 -2.58
C GLU A 5 2.79 8.00 -3.08
N VAL A 6 2.63 6.70 -2.87
CA VAL A 6 3.52 5.67 -3.44
C VAL A 6 2.69 4.59 -4.10
N THR A 7 3.10 4.17 -5.29
CA THR A 7 2.43 3.16 -6.11
C THR A 7 3.33 1.97 -6.35
N TYR A 8 2.77 0.79 -6.16
CA TYR A 8 3.44 -0.49 -6.36
C TYR A 8 2.75 -1.27 -7.48
N ALA A 9 3.55 -1.78 -8.40
CA ALA A 9 3.12 -2.81 -9.33
C ALA A 9 3.09 -4.15 -8.61
N LEU A 10 2.01 -4.89 -8.72
CA LEU A 10 1.84 -6.21 -8.13
C LEU A 10 2.18 -7.32 -9.12
N ARG A 11 2.59 -8.49 -8.62
CA ARG A 11 2.84 -9.68 -9.45
C ARG A 11 1.57 -10.43 -9.81
N ALA A 12 0.51 -10.25 -9.01
CA ALA A 12 -0.79 -10.89 -9.13
C ALA A 12 -1.87 -9.93 -8.60
N PRO A 13 -3.15 -10.12 -9.00
CA PRO A 13 -4.26 -9.40 -8.40
C PRO A 13 -4.36 -9.70 -6.90
N LEU A 14 -4.83 -8.72 -6.12
CA LEU A 14 -5.02 -8.89 -4.68
C LEU A 14 -6.18 -9.84 -4.41
N SER A 15 -5.94 -10.84 -3.57
CA SER A 15 -7.00 -11.65 -2.97
C SER A 15 -7.78 -10.86 -1.93
N MET A 16 -9.01 -11.32 -1.64
CA MET A 16 -9.84 -10.72 -0.58
C MET A 16 -9.15 -10.77 0.80
N ASP A 17 -8.35 -11.79 1.08
CA ASP A 17 -7.62 -11.89 2.35
C ASP A 17 -6.42 -10.95 2.42
N GLU A 18 -5.74 -10.69 1.32
CA GLU A 18 -4.72 -9.63 1.25
C GLU A 18 -5.36 -8.25 1.40
N LEU A 19 -6.50 -7.99 0.75
CA LEU A 19 -7.25 -6.74 0.90
C LEU A 19 -7.68 -6.50 2.36
N ARG A 20 -8.20 -7.53 3.03
CA ARG A 20 -8.55 -7.45 4.46
C ARG A 20 -7.33 -7.16 5.32
N ARG A 21 -6.20 -7.82 5.06
CA ARG A 21 -4.95 -7.56 5.80
C ARG A 21 -4.45 -6.15 5.58
N ILE A 22 -4.45 -5.64 4.34
CA ILE A 22 -4.12 -4.23 4.04
C ILE A 22 -5.08 -3.28 4.79
N ALA A 23 -6.37 -3.57 4.78
CA ALA A 23 -7.39 -2.75 5.45
C ALA A 23 -7.18 -2.68 6.97
N GLN A 24 -6.65 -3.72 7.62
CA GLN A 24 -6.29 -3.66 9.05
C GLN A 24 -5.23 -2.59 9.33
N PHE A 25 -4.35 -2.29 8.36
CA PHE A 25 -3.36 -1.23 8.47
C PHE A 25 -3.93 0.18 8.25
N ALA A 26 -5.16 0.33 7.76
CA ALA A 26 -5.82 1.64 7.68
C ALA A 26 -5.97 2.29 9.08
N ASN A 27 -5.95 1.49 10.15
CA ASN A 27 -5.92 1.97 11.53
C ASN A 27 -4.53 2.42 12.00
N THR A 28 -3.48 2.23 11.19
CA THR A 28 -2.13 2.69 11.51
C THR A 28 -2.05 4.18 11.29
N TYR A 29 -1.71 4.91 12.35
CA TYR A 29 -1.60 6.36 12.32
C TYR A 29 -0.64 6.82 11.21
N GLY A 30 -1.15 7.62 10.27
CA GLY A 30 -0.39 8.17 9.15
C GLY A 30 -0.72 7.56 7.79
N LEU A 31 -1.34 6.38 7.72
CA LEU A 31 -1.97 5.87 6.49
C LEU A 31 -3.34 6.53 6.32
N ARG A 32 -3.63 7.08 5.14
CA ARG A 32 -4.89 7.78 4.88
C ARG A 32 -5.83 6.99 4.00
N ARG A 33 -5.33 6.50 2.87
CA ARG A 33 -6.12 5.80 1.86
C ARG A 33 -5.24 4.88 1.04
N PHE A 34 -5.83 3.80 0.52
CA PHE A 34 -5.25 3.03 -0.57
C PHE A 34 -6.21 2.97 -1.76
N ARG A 35 -5.67 2.78 -2.95
CA ARG A 35 -6.42 2.55 -4.19
C ARG A 35 -5.88 1.32 -4.88
N VAL A 36 -6.79 0.47 -5.34
CA VAL A 36 -6.48 -0.74 -6.09
C VAL A 36 -6.91 -0.50 -7.53
N ASP A 37 -5.99 -0.67 -8.47
CA ASP A 37 -6.29 -0.77 -9.89
C ASP A 37 -6.11 -2.24 -10.28
N GLU A 38 -7.22 -2.97 -10.32
CA GLU A 38 -7.23 -4.39 -10.66
C GLU A 38 -6.87 -4.62 -12.14
N ALA A 39 -7.20 -3.69 -13.04
CA ALA A 39 -6.92 -3.82 -14.46
C ALA A 39 -5.41 -3.76 -14.75
N ASN A 40 -4.69 -2.91 -14.01
CA ASN A 40 -3.24 -2.73 -14.17
C ASN A 40 -2.40 -3.42 -13.08
N HIS A 41 -3.04 -4.12 -12.15
CA HIS A 41 -2.42 -4.70 -10.96
C HIS A 41 -1.59 -3.69 -10.16
N LEU A 42 -2.15 -2.50 -9.93
CA LEU A 42 -1.48 -1.44 -9.17
C LEU A 42 -2.12 -1.23 -7.82
N LEU A 43 -1.29 -0.86 -6.86
CA LEU A 43 -1.71 -0.50 -5.52
C LEU A 43 -1.02 0.79 -5.08
N SER A 44 -1.82 1.82 -4.87
CA SER A 44 -1.35 3.14 -4.43
C SER A 44 -1.72 3.40 -2.98
N PHE A 45 -0.78 3.95 -2.22
CA PHE A 45 -0.99 4.39 -0.84
C PHE A 45 -0.78 5.88 -0.71
N GLU A 46 -1.73 6.53 -0.06
CA GLU A 46 -1.63 7.91 0.38
C GLU A 46 -1.32 7.93 1.89
N TYR A 47 -0.28 8.65 2.28
CA TYR A 47 0.19 8.72 3.66
C TYR A 47 0.76 10.09 4.03
N ASP A 48 0.80 10.37 5.34
CA ASP A 48 1.44 11.55 5.88
C ASP A 48 2.95 11.30 6.04
N GLY A 49 3.75 11.93 5.17
CA GLY A 49 5.21 11.82 5.16
C GLY A 49 5.90 12.40 6.40
N SER A 50 5.18 13.18 7.23
CA SER A 50 5.69 13.60 8.54
C SER A 50 5.60 12.50 9.61
N ARG A 51 4.85 11.43 9.34
CA ARG A 51 4.54 10.35 10.29
C ARG A 51 5.04 9.00 9.83
N LEU A 52 4.96 8.73 8.52
CA LEU A 52 5.37 7.46 7.92
C LEU A 52 6.45 7.69 6.88
N ARG A 53 7.40 6.75 6.86
CA ARG A 53 8.38 6.60 5.79
C ARG A 53 7.84 5.60 4.76
N GLU A 54 8.24 5.76 3.51
CA GLU A 54 7.92 4.81 2.43
C GLU A 54 8.28 3.36 2.81
N THR A 55 9.40 3.14 3.50
CA THR A 55 9.81 1.81 3.95
C THR A 55 8.81 1.17 4.91
N GLN A 56 8.13 1.96 5.74
CA GLN A 56 7.08 1.46 6.63
C GLN A 56 5.82 1.09 5.83
N VAL A 57 5.50 1.84 4.77
CA VAL A 57 4.42 1.50 3.84
C VAL A 57 4.75 0.20 3.08
N ALA A 58 5.98 0.03 2.63
CA ALA A 58 6.43 -1.22 1.99
C ALA A 58 6.37 -2.43 2.95
N GLN A 59 6.69 -2.23 4.23
CA GLN A 59 6.58 -3.29 5.24
C GLN A 59 5.13 -3.76 5.45
N VAL A 60 4.14 -2.87 5.30
CA VAL A 60 2.72 -3.24 5.36
C VAL A 60 2.39 -4.26 4.28
N LEU A 61 2.92 -4.09 3.06
CA LEU A 61 2.73 -5.03 1.96
C LEU A 61 3.34 -6.39 2.24
N GLY A 62 4.56 -6.41 2.77
CA GLY A 62 5.21 -7.65 3.19
C GLY A 62 4.41 -8.40 4.25
N LYS A 63 3.90 -7.68 5.27
CA LYS A 63 3.05 -8.27 6.34
C LYS A 63 1.70 -8.75 5.84
N ALA A 64 1.13 -8.08 4.85
CA ALA A 64 -0.12 -8.50 4.22
C ALA A 64 0.04 -9.69 3.27
N GLY A 65 1.28 -10.10 2.97
CA GLY A 65 1.60 -11.20 2.05
C GLY A 65 1.54 -10.79 0.57
N VAL A 66 1.47 -9.48 0.30
CA VAL A 66 1.26 -8.95 -1.05
C VAL A 66 2.53 -9.10 -1.88
N ALA A 67 2.42 -9.82 -2.99
CA ALA A 67 3.53 -10.04 -3.91
C ALA A 67 3.80 -8.80 -4.78
N VAL A 68 4.67 -7.90 -4.31
CA VAL A 68 5.09 -6.70 -5.06
C VAL A 68 6.09 -7.07 -6.17
N LYS A 69 5.91 -6.49 -7.36
CA LYS A 69 6.84 -6.60 -8.50
C LYS A 69 7.94 -5.54 -8.40
N HIS A 70 7.55 -4.27 -8.37
CA HIS A 70 8.43 -3.11 -8.18
C HIS A 70 7.61 -1.87 -7.83
N ARG A 71 8.28 -0.82 -7.33
CA ARG A 71 7.70 0.52 -7.15
C ARG A 71 7.67 1.26 -8.49
N ILE A 72 6.61 2.04 -8.73
CA ILE A 72 6.42 2.79 -9.98
C ILE A 72 6.93 4.23 -9.90
N ASN A 73 6.65 4.94 -8.80
CA ASN A 73 6.84 6.39 -8.70
C ASN A 73 7.52 6.79 -7.40
#